data_AF-A0AAU3PWT4-F1
#
_entry.id   AF-A0AAU3PWT4-F1
#
_cell.length_a   1.000
_cell.length_b   1.000
_cell.length_c   1.000
_cell.angle_alpha   90.00
_cell.angle_beta   90.00
_cell.angle_gamma   90.00
#
_symmetry.space_group_name_H-M   'P 1'
#
loop_
_entity.id
_entity.type
_entity.pdbx_description
1 polymer ?
#
loop_
_entity_poly.entity_id
_entity_poly.type
_entity_poly.pdbx_seq_one_letter_code
_entity_poly.pdbx_strand_id
1 'polypeptide(L)'
;MSSRNRLRFAFTIREGQHAGWTSGSWRVWVNKEDTYIAAASIGGIWKASLHGDVAWRIAQTSENARSENPIIDPSIGRNLWEFDPVPFEDGGRMAFAIAPLRASYLPREIDTKDVHIAVEDRWDQIAVAYVWMTEPGIDFDADRRVGGPLTLTSGRRVWVSAGTEQVDQLEEYDIVGSMIEPTIPGKHDVAAPGFVVRGLRWG
;
A
#
# COMPACT_ATOMS: atom_id res chain seq x y z
N MET A 1 8.91 11.14 15.55
CA MET A 1 9.37 10.63 14.24
C MET A 1 9.30 11.78 13.24
N SER A 2 10.40 12.09 12.54
CA SER A 2 10.46 13.23 11.59
C SER A 2 9.51 13.02 10.40
N SER A 3 8.95 14.10 9.84
CA SER A 3 8.14 14.04 8.61
C SER A 3 8.91 13.49 7.41
N ARG A 4 10.25 13.59 7.41
CA ARG A 4 11.11 13.04 6.35
C ARG A 4 11.14 11.52 6.24
N ASN A 5 10.63 10.81 7.26
CA ASN A 5 10.64 9.34 7.29
C ASN A 5 9.24 8.75 7.04
N ARG A 6 8.28 9.57 6.62
CA ARG A 6 6.90 9.15 6.45
C ARG A 6 6.22 9.90 5.32
N LEU A 7 5.64 9.13 4.40
CA LEU A 7 4.75 9.62 3.36
C LEU A 7 3.32 9.18 3.69
N ARG A 8 2.35 10.07 3.46
CA ARG A 8 0.94 9.75 3.45
C ARG A 8 0.34 10.09 2.09
N PHE A 9 -0.53 9.24 1.60
CA PHE A 9 -1.21 9.43 0.33
C PHE A 9 -2.58 8.75 0.35
N ALA A 10 -3.46 9.19 -0.53
CA ALA A 10 -4.77 8.58 -0.72
C ALA A 10 -5.10 8.55 -2.21
N PHE A 11 -5.96 7.61 -2.62
CA PHE A 11 -6.50 7.58 -3.97
C PHE A 11 -7.84 8.29 -3.97
N THR A 12 -8.03 9.23 -4.89
CA THR A 12 -9.26 10.04 -4.95
C THR A 12 -9.73 10.18 -6.39
N ILE A 13 -11.01 9.87 -6.61
CA ILE A 13 -11.68 10.08 -7.89
C ILE A 13 -11.77 11.59 -8.12
N ARG A 14 -11.20 12.08 -9.22
CA ARG A 14 -11.13 13.54 -9.47
C ARG A 14 -12.40 14.10 -10.10
N GLU A 15 -12.94 13.37 -11.06
CA GLU A 15 -14.01 13.83 -11.94
C GLU A 15 -15.01 12.69 -12.17
N GLY A 16 -16.23 13.03 -12.62
CA GLY A 16 -17.30 12.06 -12.85
C GLY A 16 -18.35 12.04 -11.73
N GLN A 17 -19.23 11.05 -11.79
CA GLN A 17 -20.35 10.90 -10.86
C GLN A 17 -19.88 10.72 -9.41
N HIS A 18 -18.70 10.15 -9.22
CA HIS A 18 -18.15 9.81 -7.91
C HIS A 18 -16.96 10.68 -7.52
N ALA A 19 -16.85 11.88 -8.10
CA ALA A 19 -15.82 12.85 -7.75
C ALA A 19 -15.75 13.07 -6.22
N GLY A 20 -14.54 13.02 -5.66
CA GLY A 20 -14.28 13.13 -4.24
C GLY A 20 -14.33 11.81 -3.46
N TRP A 21 -14.76 10.70 -4.06
CA TRP A 21 -14.72 9.40 -3.39
C TRP A 21 -13.27 8.89 -3.24
N THR A 22 -12.98 8.19 -2.15
CA THR A 22 -11.63 7.75 -1.81
C THR A 22 -11.55 6.33 -1.25
N SER A 23 -10.47 5.63 -1.55
CA SER A 23 -10.12 4.34 -0.94
C SER A 23 -9.61 4.47 0.50
N GLY A 24 -9.43 5.70 1.00
CA GLY A 24 -8.86 6.00 2.32
C GLY A 24 -7.34 6.22 2.28
N SER A 25 -6.83 6.73 3.40
CA SER A 25 -5.43 7.13 3.59
C SER A 25 -4.51 5.92 3.74
N TRP A 26 -3.34 5.99 3.11
CA TRP A 26 -2.23 5.06 3.21
C TRP A 26 -1.00 5.76 3.74
N ARG A 27 -0.15 4.98 4.40
CA ARG A 27 1.11 5.44 4.94
C ARG A 27 2.23 4.50 4.58
N VAL A 28 3.30 5.05 4.03
CA VAL A 28 4.61 4.41 3.90
C VAL A 28 5.58 5.13 4.83
N TRP A 29 6.32 4.39 5.64
CA TRP A 29 7.32 4.99 6.52
C TRP A 29 8.52 4.07 6.71
N VAL A 30 9.62 4.67 7.14
CA VAL A 30 10.88 3.95 7.37
C VAL A 30 11.37 4.12 8.79
N ASN A 31 12.08 3.12 9.29
CA ASN A 31 12.81 3.18 10.56
C ASN A 31 14.09 2.36 10.46
N LYS A 32 15.25 3.02 10.51
CA LYS A 32 16.55 2.39 10.27
C LYS A 32 16.58 1.73 8.88
N GLU A 33 16.65 0.41 8.82
CA GLU A 33 16.61 -0.39 7.59
C GLU A 33 15.23 -0.94 7.26
N ASP A 34 14.23 -0.69 8.11
CA ASP A 34 12.91 -1.26 7.93
C ASP A 34 12.01 -0.31 7.15
N THR A 35 11.22 -0.87 6.24
CA THR A 35 10.16 -0.18 5.50
C THR A 35 8.80 -0.72 5.93
N TYR A 36 7.81 0.16 6.09
CA TYR A 36 6.49 -0.20 6.60
C TYR A 36 5.40 0.43 5.74
N ILE A 37 4.30 -0.30 5.57
CA ILE A 37 3.14 0.08 4.77
C ILE A 37 1.87 -0.29 5.56
N ALA A 38 0.93 0.65 5.66
CA ALA A 38 -0.39 0.37 6.22
C ALA A 38 -1.45 1.34 5.71
N ALA A 39 -2.68 0.87 5.58
CA ALA A 39 -3.84 1.73 5.50
C ALA A 39 -4.09 2.37 6.88
N ALA A 40 -4.44 3.66 6.91
CA ALA A 40 -4.62 4.40 8.15
C ALA A 40 -5.71 3.81 9.05
N SER A 41 -6.77 3.23 8.44
CA SER A 41 -7.90 2.61 9.13
C SER A 41 -7.53 1.38 9.95
N ILE A 42 -6.52 0.61 9.51
CA ILE A 42 -6.12 -0.65 10.18
C ILE A 42 -4.67 -0.65 10.63
N GLY A 43 -3.91 0.44 10.42
CA GLY A 43 -2.47 0.48 10.67
C GLY A 43 -2.06 0.34 12.14
N GLY A 44 -3.00 0.51 13.07
CA GLY A 44 -2.81 0.17 14.49
C GLY A 44 -2.92 -1.34 14.78
N ILE A 45 -3.43 -2.12 13.83
CA ILE A 45 -3.75 -3.53 13.97
C ILE A 45 -2.89 -4.38 13.02
N TRP A 46 -2.81 -4.00 11.74
CA TRP A 46 -2.10 -4.72 10.69
C TRP A 46 -1.16 -3.79 9.92
N LYS A 47 -0.01 -4.32 9.52
CA LYS A 47 0.89 -3.63 8.59
C LYS A 47 1.68 -4.63 7.75
N ALA A 48 2.09 -4.21 6.56
CA ALA A 48 3.18 -4.85 5.85
C ALA A 48 4.50 -4.20 6.30
N SER A 49 5.53 -5.01 6.53
CA SER A 49 6.87 -4.53 6.84
C SER A 49 7.95 -5.36 6.16
N LEU A 50 8.91 -4.67 5.57
CA LEU A 50 10.16 -5.24 5.11
C LEU A 50 11.22 -4.93 6.16
N HIS A 51 11.72 -5.97 6.83
CA HIS A 51 12.74 -5.83 7.86
C HIS A 51 14.13 -5.97 7.24
N GLY A 52 14.85 -4.86 7.13
CA GLY A 52 16.07 -4.80 6.33
C GLY A 52 15.82 -5.21 4.88
N ASP A 53 16.58 -6.18 4.40
CA ASP A 53 16.43 -6.76 3.05
C ASP A 53 16.18 -8.27 3.11
N VAL A 54 15.51 -8.71 4.19
CA VAL A 54 15.38 -10.13 4.51
C VAL A 54 14.07 -10.70 3.98
N ALA A 55 12.94 -10.18 4.49
CA ALA A 55 11.62 -10.66 4.11
C ALA A 55 10.57 -9.58 4.35
N TRP A 56 9.58 -9.56 3.49
CA TRP A 56 8.33 -8.88 3.75
C TRP A 56 7.45 -9.72 4.67
N ARG A 57 6.78 -9.05 5.60
CA ARG A 57 5.83 -9.64 6.52
C ARG A 57 4.55 -8.85 6.53
N ILE A 58 3.42 -9.54 6.46
CA ILE A 58 2.13 -8.95 6.77
C ILE A 58 1.69 -9.53 8.10
N ALA A 59 1.65 -8.67 9.11
CA ALA A 59 1.59 -9.09 10.49
C ALA A 59 0.71 -8.17 11.33
N GLN A 60 0.18 -8.75 12.40
CA GLN A 60 -0.43 -7.99 13.47
C GLN A 60 0.63 -7.11 14.15
N THR A 61 0.29 -5.88 14.48
CA THR A 61 1.18 -4.96 15.19
C THR A 61 1.53 -5.48 16.58
N SER A 62 2.70 -5.10 17.08
CA SER A 62 3.10 -5.36 18.47
C SER A 62 2.10 -4.81 19.49
N GLU A 63 1.52 -3.66 19.18
CA GLU A 63 0.58 -2.93 19.99
C GLU A 63 -0.74 -3.70 20.10
N ASN A 64 -1.30 -4.17 18.98
CA ASN A 64 -2.52 -4.96 19.00
C ASN A 64 -2.29 -6.36 19.59
N ALA A 65 -1.13 -6.98 19.33
CA ALA A 65 -0.78 -8.28 19.93
C ALA A 65 -0.63 -8.24 21.46
N ARG A 66 -0.39 -7.05 22.05
CA ARG A 66 -0.33 -6.82 23.49
C ARG A 66 -1.61 -6.22 24.07
N SER A 67 -2.65 -6.02 23.24
CA SER A 67 -3.92 -5.48 23.70
C SER A 67 -4.73 -6.54 24.45
N GLU A 68 -5.78 -6.11 25.15
CA GLU A 68 -6.67 -7.02 25.90
C GLU A 68 -7.38 -8.04 24.99
N ASN A 69 -7.62 -7.66 23.72
CA ASN A 69 -8.31 -8.48 22.72
C ASN A 69 -7.50 -8.50 21.41
N PRO A 70 -6.39 -9.25 21.33
CA PRO A 70 -5.61 -9.36 20.12
C PRO A 70 -6.41 -10.08 19.02
N ILE A 71 -6.28 -9.65 17.76
CA ILE A 71 -6.98 -10.31 16.64
C ILE A 71 -6.44 -11.72 16.36
N ILE A 72 -5.12 -11.90 16.44
CA ILE A 72 -4.49 -13.21 16.39
C ILE A 72 -4.13 -13.64 17.81
N ASP A 73 -4.35 -14.92 18.11
CA ASP A 73 -3.82 -15.54 19.32
C ASP A 73 -2.28 -15.37 19.35
N PRO A 74 -1.70 -14.72 20.38
CA PRO A 74 -0.27 -14.50 20.47
C PRO A 74 0.58 -15.80 20.44
N SER A 75 0.00 -16.95 20.80
CA SER A 75 0.68 -18.25 20.79
C SER A 75 0.96 -18.78 19.38
N ILE A 76 0.18 -18.36 18.38
CA ILE A 76 0.32 -18.76 16.98
C ILE A 76 1.40 -17.92 16.26
N GLY A 77 1.81 -16.81 16.88
CA GLY A 77 2.69 -15.83 16.28
C GLY A 77 1.92 -14.72 15.56
N ARG A 78 2.64 -13.65 15.20
CA ARG A 78 2.03 -12.41 14.66
C ARG A 78 2.07 -12.31 13.13
N ASN A 79 2.91 -13.13 12.50
CA ASN A 79 3.12 -13.09 11.05
C ASN A 79 2.09 -14.02 10.40
N LEU A 80 1.17 -13.47 9.62
CA LEU A 80 0.24 -14.28 8.82
C LEU A 80 0.86 -14.68 7.48
N TRP A 81 1.63 -13.76 6.88
CA TRP A 81 2.28 -13.97 5.60
C TRP A 81 3.71 -13.46 5.63
N GLU A 82 4.62 -14.26 5.08
CA GLU A 82 6.03 -13.94 4.91
C GLU A 82 6.43 -14.34 3.48
N PHE A 83 7.19 -13.48 2.81
CA PHE A 83 7.65 -13.70 1.45
C PHE A 83 8.92 -12.90 1.16
N ASP A 84 9.72 -13.42 0.24
CA ASP A 84 11.00 -12.84 -0.13
C ASP A 84 10.80 -11.48 -0.83
N PRO A 85 11.72 -10.52 -0.62
CA PRO A 85 11.66 -9.27 -1.34
C PRO A 85 12.07 -9.51 -2.81
N VAL A 86 11.49 -8.71 -3.70
CA VAL A 86 11.89 -8.69 -5.11
C VAL A 86 13.40 -8.35 -5.19
N PRO A 87 14.19 -9.05 -6.03
CA PRO A 87 15.60 -8.73 -6.20
C PRO A 87 15.78 -7.32 -6.79
N PHE A 88 16.96 -6.74 -6.59
CA PHE A 88 17.34 -5.51 -7.27
C PHE A 88 17.74 -5.82 -8.72
N GLU A 89 17.26 -5.00 -9.64
CA GLU A 89 17.64 -4.99 -11.05
C GLU A 89 18.09 -3.56 -11.39
N ASP A 90 19.30 -3.40 -11.92
CA ASP A 90 19.92 -2.10 -12.23
C ASP A 90 19.84 -1.08 -11.08
N GLY A 91 20.00 -1.56 -9.85
CA GLY A 91 20.00 -0.73 -8.64
C GLY A 91 18.62 -0.30 -8.15
N GLY A 92 17.53 -0.80 -8.75
CA GLY A 92 16.14 -0.54 -8.34
C GLY A 92 15.31 -1.80 -8.17
N ARG A 93 14.18 -1.70 -7.46
CA ARG A 93 13.14 -2.75 -7.42
C ARG A 93 11.76 -2.18 -7.13
N MET A 94 10.73 -2.81 -7.68
CA MET A 94 9.35 -2.64 -7.23
C MET A 94 9.16 -3.46 -5.96
N ALA A 95 9.25 -2.82 -4.80
CA ALA A 95 9.24 -3.49 -3.51
C ALA A 95 7.83 -3.89 -3.06
N PHE A 96 6.80 -3.12 -3.43
CA PHE A 96 5.41 -3.38 -3.04
C PHE A 96 4.42 -2.65 -3.96
N ALA A 97 3.17 -3.11 -4.06
CA ALA A 97 2.10 -2.40 -4.78
C ALA A 97 0.81 -2.27 -3.97
N ILE A 98 0.06 -1.19 -4.16
CA ILE A 98 -1.27 -0.98 -3.55
C ILE A 98 -2.24 -0.62 -4.67
N ALA A 99 -3.25 -1.46 -4.88
CA ALA A 99 -4.18 -1.42 -5.99
C ALA A 99 -5.64 -1.42 -5.48
N PRO A 100 -6.20 -0.27 -5.11
CA PRO A 100 -7.62 -0.16 -4.78
C PRO A 100 -8.48 -0.30 -6.04
N LEU A 101 -9.35 -1.32 -6.06
CA LEU A 101 -10.32 -1.49 -7.13
C LEU A 101 -11.36 -0.38 -7.08
N ARG A 102 -12.01 -0.11 -8.22
CA ARG A 102 -13.08 0.90 -8.31
C ARG A 102 -14.18 0.72 -7.26
N ALA A 103 -14.50 -0.53 -6.92
CA ALA A 103 -15.48 -0.85 -5.89
C ALA A 103 -15.04 -0.53 -4.44
N SER A 104 -13.80 -0.09 -4.20
CA SER A 104 -13.32 0.26 -2.86
C SER A 104 -13.43 1.76 -2.52
N TYR A 105 -13.75 2.59 -3.51
CA TYR A 105 -13.90 4.03 -3.36
C TYR A 105 -15.29 4.32 -2.80
N LEU A 106 -15.33 5.02 -1.67
CA LEU A 106 -16.57 5.38 -0.96
C LEU A 106 -16.57 6.89 -0.65
N PRO A 107 -17.75 7.49 -0.40
CA PRO A 107 -17.84 8.86 0.08
C PRO A 107 -17.30 8.93 1.52
N ARG A 108 -16.04 9.35 1.67
CA ARG A 108 -15.34 9.47 2.94
C ARG A 108 -14.70 10.85 3.06
N GLU A 109 -14.39 11.26 4.29
CA GLU A 109 -13.64 12.49 4.52
C GLU A 109 -12.26 12.42 3.86
N ILE A 110 -11.90 13.48 3.13
CA ILE A 110 -10.60 13.65 2.49
C ILE A 110 -9.64 14.32 3.49
N ASP A 111 -8.57 13.62 3.87
CA ASP A 111 -7.51 14.22 4.70
C ASP A 111 -6.56 15.05 3.84
N THR A 112 -6.63 16.38 3.98
CA THR A 112 -5.79 17.36 3.28
C THR A 112 -4.27 17.20 3.50
N LYS A 113 -3.84 16.39 4.47
CA LYS A 113 -2.42 16.08 4.70
C LYS A 113 -1.89 14.98 3.79
N ASP A 114 -2.76 14.29 3.06
CA ASP A 114 -2.36 13.23 2.15
C ASP A 114 -1.99 13.80 0.78
N VAL A 115 -1.01 13.19 0.13
CA VAL A 115 -0.81 13.40 -1.31
C VAL A 115 -1.91 12.63 -2.05
N HIS A 116 -2.74 13.33 -2.81
CA HIS A 116 -3.87 12.71 -3.52
C HIS A 116 -3.48 12.20 -4.90
N ILE A 117 -3.42 10.87 -5.04
CA ILE A 117 -3.28 10.18 -6.31
C ILE A 117 -4.61 10.30 -7.06
N ALA A 118 -4.53 10.85 -8.27
CA ALA A 118 -5.67 11.01 -9.17
C ALA A 118 -6.18 9.65 -9.63
N VAL A 119 -7.50 9.49 -9.65
CA VAL A 119 -8.16 8.29 -10.17
C VAL A 119 -9.26 8.71 -11.14
N GLU A 120 -9.33 8.02 -12.27
CA GLU A 120 -10.44 8.14 -13.21
C GLU A 120 -11.62 7.29 -12.72
N ASP A 121 -12.85 7.80 -12.87
CA ASP A 121 -14.06 7.08 -12.48
C ASP A 121 -14.39 5.97 -13.50
N ARG A 122 -13.60 4.87 -13.46
CA ARG A 122 -13.65 3.77 -14.44
C ARG A 122 -13.62 2.41 -13.78
N TRP A 123 -14.28 1.43 -14.41
CA TRP A 123 -14.38 0.04 -13.94
C TRP A 123 -13.42 -0.93 -14.64
N ASP A 124 -12.77 -0.49 -15.72
CA ASP A 124 -11.79 -1.23 -16.53
C ASP A 124 -10.34 -0.78 -16.25
N GLN A 125 -10.13 0.10 -15.29
CA GLN A 125 -8.82 0.64 -14.93
C GLN A 125 -8.65 0.66 -13.41
N ILE A 126 -7.43 0.38 -12.95
CA ILE A 126 -7.04 0.50 -11.56
C ILE A 126 -5.89 1.50 -11.45
N ALA A 127 -6.02 2.50 -10.58
CA ALA A 127 -4.89 3.31 -10.16
C ALA A 127 -4.06 2.53 -9.13
N VAL A 128 -2.75 2.48 -9.32
CA VAL A 128 -1.84 1.70 -8.48
C VAL A 128 -0.78 2.63 -7.89
N ALA A 129 -0.52 2.51 -6.59
CA ALA A 129 0.66 3.08 -5.97
C ALA A 129 1.75 2.00 -5.87
N TYR A 130 2.87 2.24 -6.54
CA TYR A 130 4.03 1.36 -6.51
C TYR A 130 5.04 1.91 -5.52
N VAL A 131 5.46 1.07 -4.58
CA VAL A 131 6.54 1.37 -3.64
C VAL A 131 7.83 0.82 -4.23
N TRP A 132 8.77 1.71 -4.51
CA TRP A 132 10.07 1.36 -5.08
C TRP A 132 11.16 1.48 -4.03
N MET A 133 12.22 0.70 -4.19
CA MET A 133 13.45 0.86 -3.42
C MET A 133 14.64 0.96 -4.37
N THR A 134 15.54 1.90 -4.11
CA THR A 134 16.80 2.06 -4.87
C THR A 134 18.01 1.90 -3.98
N GLU A 135 19.10 1.40 -4.57
CA GLU A 135 20.42 1.34 -3.95
C GLU A 135 21.00 2.74 -3.68
N PRO A 136 21.96 2.88 -2.75
CA PRO A 136 22.59 4.17 -2.46
C PRO A 136 23.17 4.82 -3.73
N GLY A 137 22.85 6.09 -3.96
CA GLY A 137 23.33 6.83 -5.13
C GLY A 137 22.50 6.64 -6.40
N ILE A 138 21.59 5.67 -6.45
CA ILE A 138 20.68 5.46 -7.58
C ILE A 138 19.44 6.34 -7.40
N ASP A 139 19.17 7.18 -8.39
CA ASP A 139 17.96 8.01 -8.42
C ASP A 139 16.79 7.26 -9.06
N PHE A 140 15.59 7.56 -8.56
CA PHE A 140 14.37 6.99 -9.09
C PHE A 140 13.68 8.05 -9.93
N ASP A 141 13.80 7.89 -11.25
CA ASP A 141 13.14 8.75 -12.21
C ASP A 141 11.81 8.14 -12.64
N ALA A 142 10.73 8.68 -12.09
CA ALA A 142 9.38 8.34 -12.50
C ALA A 142 8.58 9.63 -12.65
N ASP A 143 7.95 9.80 -13.81
CA ASP A 143 7.12 10.98 -14.13
C ASP A 143 6.01 11.23 -13.10
N ARG A 144 5.57 10.18 -12.41
CA ARG A 144 4.42 10.17 -11.49
C ARG A 144 4.80 9.88 -10.05
N ARG A 145 5.88 10.51 -9.54
CA ARG A 145 6.26 10.42 -8.12
C ARG A 145 5.16 10.96 -7.19
N VAL A 146 4.95 10.26 -6.08
CA VAL A 146 4.03 10.62 -5.01
C VAL A 146 4.86 11.06 -3.82
N GLY A 147 5.04 12.37 -3.66
CA GLY A 147 5.90 12.93 -2.60
C GLY A 147 7.40 12.73 -2.83
N GLY A 148 8.19 12.85 -1.76
CA GLY A 148 9.65 12.72 -1.79
C GLY A 148 10.16 11.36 -1.27
N PRO A 149 11.46 11.06 -1.44
CA PRO A 149 12.04 9.80 -0.99
C PRO A 149 12.09 9.70 0.53
N LEU A 150 11.96 8.47 1.04
CA LEU A 150 12.22 8.11 2.43
C LEU A 150 13.59 7.41 2.50
N THR A 151 14.50 7.89 3.34
CA THR A 151 15.89 7.40 3.37
C THR A 151 16.10 6.40 4.51
N LEU A 152 16.64 5.22 4.16
CA LEU A 152 17.09 4.20 5.12
C LEU A 152 18.49 4.54 5.64
N THR A 153 18.91 3.95 6.76
CA THR A 153 20.23 4.22 7.36
C THR A 153 21.41 3.79 6.47
N SER A 154 21.20 2.82 5.58
CA SER A 154 22.15 2.36 4.56
C SER A 154 22.35 3.34 3.41
N GLY A 155 21.53 4.40 3.33
CA GLY A 155 21.50 5.33 2.19
C GLY A 155 20.60 4.87 1.04
N ARG A 156 20.01 3.66 1.12
CA ARG A 156 18.93 3.23 0.24
C ARG A 156 17.73 4.17 0.37
N ARG A 157 16.99 4.34 -0.73
CA ARG A 157 15.81 5.23 -0.77
C ARG A 157 14.56 4.45 -1.13
N VAL A 158 13.47 4.76 -0.44
CA VAL A 158 12.13 4.25 -0.71
C VAL A 158 11.31 5.35 -1.37
N TRP A 159 10.63 5.01 -2.45
CA TRP A 159 9.85 5.94 -3.25
C TRP A 159 8.43 5.41 -3.41
N VAL A 160 7.50 6.31 -3.71
CA VAL A 160 6.17 5.93 -4.16
C VAL A 160 5.93 6.60 -5.51
N SER A 161 5.46 5.84 -6.48
CA SER A 161 4.94 6.36 -7.75
C SER A 161 3.49 5.93 -7.93
N ALA A 162 2.77 6.65 -8.80
CA ALA A 162 1.42 6.29 -9.23
C ALA A 162 1.44 5.85 -10.69
N GLY A 163 0.71 4.79 -11.01
CA GLY A 163 0.43 4.39 -12.38
C GLY A 163 -0.98 3.85 -12.51
N THR A 164 -1.26 3.27 -13.66
CA THR A 164 -2.59 2.73 -14.00
C THR A 164 -2.40 1.39 -14.69
N GLU A 165 -3.16 0.40 -14.25
CA GLU A 165 -3.25 -0.91 -14.89
C GLU A 165 -4.62 -1.07 -15.53
N GLN A 166 -4.66 -1.70 -16.71
CA GLN A 166 -5.92 -2.09 -17.34
C GLN A 166 -6.36 -3.44 -16.77
N VAL A 167 -7.66 -3.59 -16.56
CA VAL A 167 -8.24 -4.86 -16.09
C VAL A 167 -9.50 -5.18 -16.88
N ASP A 168 -9.87 -6.47 -16.88
CA ASP A 168 -11.19 -6.87 -17.33
C ASP A 168 -12.25 -6.06 -16.59
N GLN A 169 -13.23 -5.57 -17.35
CA GLN A 169 -14.28 -4.70 -16.81
C GLN A 169 -14.95 -5.37 -15.61
N LEU A 170 -14.79 -4.73 -14.45
CA LEU A 170 -15.44 -5.19 -13.23
C LEU A 170 -16.93 -4.83 -13.27
N GLU A 171 -17.77 -5.76 -12.83
CA GLU A 171 -19.20 -5.51 -12.69
C GLU A 171 -19.46 -4.43 -11.63
N GLU A 172 -20.37 -3.50 -11.92
CA GLU A 172 -20.85 -2.51 -10.96
C GLU A 172 -21.85 -3.15 -9.99
N TYR A 173 -21.70 -2.89 -8.70
CA TYR A 173 -22.59 -3.41 -7.66
C TYR A 173 -22.63 -2.49 -6.45
N ASP A 174 -23.64 -2.69 -5.60
CA ASP A 174 -23.80 -1.94 -4.35
C ASP A 174 -22.67 -2.28 -3.36
N ILE A 175 -21.88 -1.26 -3.03
CA ILE A 175 -20.72 -1.39 -2.16
C ILE A 175 -21.09 -0.91 -0.76
N VAL A 176 -20.83 -1.74 0.24
CA VAL A 176 -21.13 -1.46 1.66
C VAL A 176 -19.89 -1.35 2.53
N GLY A 177 -18.72 -1.66 1.96
CA GLY A 177 -17.46 -1.62 2.67
C GLY A 177 -16.29 -1.92 1.74
N SER A 178 -15.11 -2.04 2.33
CA SER A 178 -13.90 -2.41 1.60
C SER A 178 -13.04 -3.36 2.42
N MET A 179 -12.38 -4.30 1.76
CA MET A 179 -11.44 -5.25 2.35
C MET A 179 -10.07 -5.12 1.69
N ILE A 180 -9.01 -5.33 2.47
CA ILE A 180 -7.63 -5.35 1.98
C ILE A 180 -7.20 -6.81 1.88
N GLU A 181 -6.80 -7.23 0.69
CA GLU A 181 -6.31 -8.58 0.40
C GLU A 181 -4.82 -8.54 0.05
N PRO A 182 -3.99 -9.38 0.68
CA PRO A 182 -2.58 -9.47 0.31
C PRO A 182 -2.41 -10.21 -1.03
N THR A 183 -1.61 -9.65 -1.92
CA THR A 183 -1.11 -10.33 -3.11
C THR A 183 0.35 -10.74 -2.90
N ILE A 184 0.67 -11.95 -3.35
CA ILE A 184 1.94 -12.62 -3.03
C ILE A 184 2.52 -13.21 -4.32
N PRO A 185 3.75 -12.86 -4.71
CA PRO A 185 4.42 -13.46 -5.87
C PRO A 185 4.50 -14.98 -5.76
N GLY A 186 4.36 -15.66 -6.89
CA GLY A 186 4.36 -17.13 -6.95
C GLY A 186 3.06 -17.81 -6.50
N LYS A 187 2.17 -17.10 -5.77
CA LYS A 187 0.78 -17.54 -5.51
C LYS A 187 -0.23 -16.82 -6.39
N HIS A 188 0.03 -15.55 -6.67
CA HIS A 188 -0.76 -14.71 -7.54
C HIS A 188 0.12 -14.27 -8.71
N ASP A 189 -0.51 -13.93 -9.83
CA ASP A 189 0.16 -13.41 -11.02
C ASP A 189 0.57 -11.93 -10.81
N VAL A 190 1.56 -11.71 -9.92
CA VAL A 190 2.07 -10.40 -9.55
C VAL A 190 3.59 -10.43 -9.45
N ALA A 191 4.25 -9.39 -9.98
CA ALA A 191 5.72 -9.28 -9.97
C ALA A 191 6.30 -8.85 -8.61
N ALA A 192 5.48 -8.22 -7.76
CA ALA A 192 5.84 -7.81 -6.42
C ALA A 192 4.68 -8.10 -5.46
N PRO A 193 4.97 -8.24 -4.16
CA PRO A 193 3.90 -8.32 -3.17
C PRO A 193 3.09 -7.04 -3.11
N GLY A 194 1.86 -7.15 -2.64
CA GLY A 194 0.98 -6.00 -2.64
C GLY A 194 -0.28 -6.16 -1.81
N PHE A 195 -1.11 -5.13 -1.93
CA PHE A 195 -2.46 -5.10 -1.43
C PHE A 195 -3.42 -4.76 -2.57
N VAL A 196 -4.44 -5.59 -2.73
CA VAL A 196 -5.64 -5.23 -3.50
C VAL A 196 -6.71 -4.78 -2.52
N VAL A 197 -7.35 -3.64 -2.78
CA VAL A 197 -8.50 -3.19 -1.97
C VAL A 197 -9.77 -3.48 -2.74
N ARG A 198 -10.60 -4.39 -2.26
CA ARG A 198 -11.86 -4.77 -2.90
C ARG A 198 -13.04 -4.09 -2.22
N GLY A 199 -14.09 -3.83 -2.99
CA GLY A 199 -15.42 -3.53 -2.44
C GLY A 199 -16.04 -4.78 -1.82
N LEU A 200 -16.82 -4.57 -0.77
CA LEU A 200 -17.67 -5.61 -0.18
C LEU A 200 -19.12 -5.36 -0.58
N ARG A 201 -19.85 -6.42 -0.89
CA ARG A 201 -21.30 -6.43 -1.07
C ARG A 201 -21.95 -7.25 0.05
N TRP A 202 -23.13 -6.86 0.50
CA TRP A 202 -23.99 -7.80 1.24
C TRP A 202 -24.61 -8.76 0.23
N GLY A 203 -24.69 -10.04 0.61
CA GLY A 203 -25.43 -11.06 -0.15
C GLY A 203 -26.93 -10.92 0.03
#